data_AF-A0A1E3VWH7-F1
#
_entry.id   AF-A0A1E3VWH7-F1
#
_cell.length_a   1.000
_cell.length_b   1.000
_cell.length_c   1.000
_cell.angle_alpha   90.00
_cell.angle_beta   90.00
_cell.angle_gamma   90.00
#
_symmetry.space_group_name_H-M   'P 1'
#
loop_
_entity.id
_entity.type
_entity.pdbx_description
1 polymer ?
#
loop_
_entity_poly.entity_id
_entity_poly.type
_entity_poly.pdbx_seq_one_letter_code
_entity_poly.pdbx_strand_id
1 'polypeptide(L)'
;MYIPLLDQHRQITSMMLIRDDGLEYLLFRDLRGGDDYEWYNRLVWADKGPAAGYVVRWTRDLQLHSGEPLPDDARDYDPRRRPFYTGADLEEIHWTSPYYFFITKDAGLTVSQKWRDPASGQIRLVAFDLLLRDLSDFTSSLRPSPNGTAFVVHDDGSLVGLPADARWTNSDEIREILRKASNQADSDQAATLLTPEDLGLTVVGDAVSAWRDRGDDQQGVFSFRSDGGAWWSGFRKFDLHDQALWIGIAVPESDFLGEAERQRYTVLAVSTAAVLLALLLAGIVARHFSRPLEALAEQSAKIRDLNLADAPAVRSSVREIKQLAEAQSQMLTGIRSFSRYVSVALVRDLVRRGEVAMIGGKRTSLTVLFTDIRNFTRIAESMRPEDLTRHMSDYFQLMITALQSESGTVDKIVGDGIVAFWGAPDPLDHHAVHAVSAVLKCQRLLSDQNQRWREEGRPELTTHFGLCTGAAVVGNVGAPERLSYTALGDTVNTASRLEA
;
A
#
# COMPACT_ATOMS: atom_id res chain seq x y z
N MET A 1 -9.87 -21.63 67.62
CA MET A 1 -10.60 -20.42 67.21
C MET A 1 -9.93 -19.70 66.04
N TYR A 2 -8.60 -19.50 66.05
CA TYR A 2 -7.92 -18.73 64.99
C TYR A 2 -7.46 -19.53 63.76
N ILE A 3 -7.39 -20.87 63.84
CA ILE A 3 -6.99 -21.71 62.69
C ILE A 3 -7.93 -21.54 61.48
N PRO A 4 -9.28 -21.55 61.61
CA PRO A 4 -10.17 -21.29 60.48
C PRO A 4 -9.98 -19.92 59.81
N LEU A 5 -9.56 -18.90 60.57
CA LEU A 5 -9.26 -17.57 60.03
C LEU A 5 -7.98 -17.60 59.18
N LEU A 6 -6.92 -18.22 59.68
CA LEU A 6 -5.66 -18.35 58.95
C LEU A 6 -5.77 -19.29 57.73
N ASP A 7 -6.69 -20.25 57.77
CA ASP A 7 -6.98 -21.14 56.64
C ASP A 7 -7.63 -20.38 55.46
N GLN A 8 -8.47 -19.38 55.76
CA GLN A 8 -9.08 -18.50 54.76
C GLN A 8 -8.12 -17.43 54.21
N HIS A 9 -7.08 -17.08 54.98
CA HIS A 9 -6.10 -16.06 54.62
C HIS A 9 -4.72 -16.68 54.40
N ARG A 10 -4.56 -17.37 53.27
CA ARG A 10 -3.33 -18.10 52.92
C ARG A 10 -2.06 -17.24 52.89
N GLN A 11 -2.19 -15.91 52.80
CA GLN A 11 -1.08 -14.95 52.78
C GLN A 11 -0.48 -14.71 54.17
N ILE A 12 -1.19 -15.06 55.25
CA ILE A 12 -0.72 -14.90 56.62
C ILE A 12 -0.03 -16.20 57.05
N THR A 13 1.29 -16.14 57.24
CA THR A 13 2.09 -17.34 57.55
C THR A 13 2.01 -17.72 59.03
N SER A 14 1.93 -16.73 59.90
CA SER A 14 1.82 -16.92 61.35
C SER A 14 0.95 -15.85 62.00
N MET A 15 0.44 -16.17 63.19
CA MET A 15 -0.18 -15.22 64.10
C MET A 15 0.40 -15.41 65.49
N MET A 16 0.83 -14.31 66.10
CA MET A 16 1.34 -14.26 67.46
C MET A 16 0.39 -13.47 68.35
N LEU A 17 0.12 -14.00 69.54
CA LEU A 17 -0.58 -13.32 70.62
C LEU A 17 0.34 -13.29 71.84
N ILE A 18 0.80 -12.10 72.21
CA ILE A 18 1.75 -11.91 73.30
C ILE A 18 1.13 -11.08 74.41
N ARG A 19 1.45 -11.44 75.66
CA ARG A 19 1.08 -10.67 76.86
C ARG A 19 2.31 -9.96 77.43
N ASP A 20 2.08 -8.92 78.21
CA ASP A 20 3.11 -8.15 78.92
C ASP A 20 3.97 -8.97 79.89
N ASP A 21 3.41 -10.05 80.46
CA ASP A 21 4.12 -11.07 81.26
C ASP A 21 5.02 -12.02 80.43
N GLY A 22 5.23 -11.73 79.14
CA GLY A 22 6.10 -12.51 78.27
C GLY A 22 5.52 -13.87 77.85
N LEU A 23 4.22 -14.10 78.06
CA LEU A 23 3.51 -15.24 77.51
C LEU A 23 3.20 -15.03 76.03
N GLU A 24 3.73 -15.88 75.16
CA GLU A 24 3.45 -15.90 73.72
C GLU A 24 2.70 -17.15 73.32
N TYR A 25 1.63 -16.96 72.54
CA TYR A 25 1.01 -17.98 71.71
C TYR A 25 1.31 -17.68 70.25
N LEU A 26 2.22 -18.44 69.65
CA LEU A 26 2.49 -18.40 68.22
C LEU A 26 1.77 -19.55 67.55
N LEU A 27 0.94 -19.25 66.56
CA LEU A 27 0.34 -20.22 65.66
C LEU A 27 0.92 -19.98 64.27
N PHE A 28 1.66 -20.95 63.73
CA PHE A 28 2.23 -20.84 62.39
C PHE A 28 1.92 -22.09 61.57
N ARG A 29 1.84 -21.90 60.26
CA ARG A 29 1.63 -22.96 59.30
C ARG A 29 2.97 -23.39 58.71
N ASP A 30 3.33 -24.67 58.86
CA ASP A 30 4.53 -25.19 58.21
C ASP A 30 4.18 -25.69 56.81
N LEU A 31 4.66 -24.96 55.80
CA LEU A 31 4.41 -25.25 54.39
C LEU A 31 5.43 -26.22 53.77
N ARG A 32 6.35 -26.80 54.57
CA ARG A 32 7.36 -27.76 54.08
C ARG A 32 6.77 -29.00 53.39
N GLY A 33 5.49 -29.31 53.61
CA GLY A 33 4.76 -30.43 52.98
C GLY A 33 3.90 -30.07 51.76
N GLY A 34 3.93 -28.83 51.27
CA GLY A 34 3.06 -28.40 50.17
C GLY A 34 1.58 -28.35 50.60
N ASP A 35 0.70 -29.10 49.91
CA ASP A 35 -0.74 -29.14 50.19
C ASP A 35 -1.12 -29.95 51.45
N ASP A 36 -0.18 -30.72 52.02
CA ASP A 36 -0.33 -31.49 53.25
C ASP A 36 0.43 -30.80 54.40
N TYR A 37 -0.08 -29.65 54.83
CA TYR A 37 0.53 -28.83 55.87
C TYR A 37 0.02 -29.17 57.28
N GLU A 38 0.92 -29.02 58.24
CA GLU A 38 0.61 -29.12 59.67
C GLU A 38 0.57 -27.74 60.31
N TRP A 39 -0.26 -27.59 61.35
CA TRP A 39 -0.27 -26.40 62.19
C TRP A 39 0.65 -26.60 63.38
N TYR A 40 1.48 -25.61 63.62
CA TYR A 40 2.39 -25.58 64.76
C TYR A 40 1.94 -24.48 65.71
N ASN A 41 1.74 -24.86 66.97
CA ASN A 41 1.47 -23.92 68.05
C ASN A 41 2.66 -23.94 69.01
N ARG A 42 3.31 -22.79 69.19
CA ARG A 42 4.36 -22.61 70.19
C ARG A 42 3.83 -21.76 71.33
N LEU A 43 4.03 -22.27 72.54
CA LEU A 43 3.72 -21.58 73.78
C LEU A 43 5.00 -21.33 74.55
N VAL A 44 5.31 -20.06 74.83
CA VAL A 44 6.52 -19.66 75.57
C VAL A 44 6.13 -18.82 76.79
N TRP A 45 6.72 -19.10 77.95
CA TRP A 45 6.64 -18.26 79.15
C TRP A 45 8.01 -17.67 79.46
N ALA A 46 8.31 -16.48 78.96
CA ALA A 46 9.63 -15.86 79.15
C ALA A 46 10.02 -15.69 80.64
N ASP A 47 9.05 -15.38 81.51
CA ASP A 47 9.29 -15.14 82.94
C ASP A 47 9.50 -16.43 83.77
N LYS A 48 9.29 -17.62 83.19
CA LYS A 48 9.47 -18.92 83.86
C LYS A 48 10.79 -19.62 83.51
N GLY A 49 11.69 -18.91 82.82
CA GLY A 49 13.02 -19.40 82.46
C GLY A 49 13.05 -20.31 81.22
N PRO A 50 14.24 -20.80 80.81
CA PRO A 50 14.48 -21.34 79.47
C PRO A 50 13.74 -22.65 79.14
N ALA A 51 13.20 -23.34 80.14
CA ALA A 51 12.54 -24.64 79.98
C ALA A 51 10.99 -24.57 79.97
N ALA A 52 10.40 -23.37 80.06
CA ALA A 52 8.95 -23.22 80.15
C ALA A 52 8.35 -22.91 78.77
N GLY A 53 8.16 -23.96 77.96
CA GLY A 53 7.38 -23.86 76.74
C GLY A 53 7.23 -25.18 76.00
N TYR A 54 6.21 -25.24 75.14
CA TYR A 54 5.86 -26.42 74.37
C TYR A 54 5.62 -26.05 72.91
N VAL A 55 6.00 -26.96 72.01
CA VAL A 55 5.58 -26.94 70.61
C VAL A 55 4.55 -28.05 70.44
N VAL A 56 3.38 -27.67 69.95
CA VAL A 56 2.26 -28.56 69.72
C VAL A 56 1.99 -28.62 68.22
N ARG A 57 1.98 -29.82 67.66
CA ARG A 57 1.67 -30.07 66.26
C ARG A 57 0.23 -30.53 66.13
N TRP A 58 -0.49 -29.93 65.21
CA TRP A 58 -1.86 -30.28 64.87
C TRP A 58 -1.94 -30.68 63.41
N THR A 59 -2.68 -31.74 63.14
CA THR A 59 -3.04 -32.10 61.76
C THR A 59 -3.99 -31.05 61.19
N ARG A 60 -4.20 -31.09 59.87
CA ARG A 60 -5.15 -30.22 59.16
C ARG A 60 -6.58 -30.29 59.74
N ASP A 61 -7.01 -31.48 60.18
CA ASP A 61 -8.31 -31.71 60.83
C ASP A 61 -8.34 -31.34 62.32
N LEU A 62 -7.34 -30.58 62.79
CA LEU A 62 -7.19 -30.12 64.18
C LEU A 62 -7.04 -31.25 65.20
N GLN A 63 -6.58 -32.43 64.77
CA GLN A 63 -6.22 -33.50 65.70
C GLN A 63 -4.82 -33.26 66.25
N LEU A 64 -4.64 -33.45 67.56
CA LEU A 64 -3.33 -33.33 68.20
C LEU A 64 -2.41 -34.43 67.66
N HIS A 65 -1.33 -34.03 66.99
CA HIS A 65 -0.36 -34.96 66.43
C HIS A 65 0.75 -35.27 67.44
N SER A 66 1.34 -34.24 68.07
CA SER A 66 2.36 -34.39 69.12
C SER A 66 2.53 -33.11 69.95
N GLY A 67 3.07 -33.24 71.16
CA GLY A 67 3.47 -32.11 72.01
C GLY A 67 4.87 -32.36 72.56
N GLU A 68 5.83 -31.52 72.16
CA GLU A 68 7.24 -31.65 72.52
C GLU A 68 7.68 -30.41 73.33
N PRO A 69 8.58 -30.54 74.31
CA PRO A 69 9.20 -29.38 74.93
C PRO A 69 9.96 -28.55 73.89
N LEU A 70 10.14 -27.25 74.15
CA LEU A 70 10.92 -26.37 73.27
C LEU A 70 12.31 -26.97 72.95
N PRO A 71 12.72 -26.97 71.67
CA PRO A 71 14.09 -27.27 71.25
C PRO A 71 15.13 -26.47 72.05
N ASP A 72 16.32 -27.05 72.27
CA ASP A 72 17.37 -26.44 73.10
C ASP A 72 17.80 -25.05 72.60
N ASP A 73 17.78 -24.82 71.29
CA ASP A 73 18.08 -23.56 70.61
C ASP A 73 16.96 -22.51 70.72
N ALA A 74 15.76 -22.91 71.15
CA ALA A 74 14.60 -22.05 71.34
C ALA A 74 14.34 -21.66 72.80
N ARG A 75 15.17 -22.14 73.73
CA ARG A 75 15.00 -21.95 75.18
C ARG A 75 15.23 -20.51 75.65
N ASP A 76 16.09 -19.76 74.96
CA ASP A 76 16.39 -18.36 75.31
C ASP A 76 15.49 -17.33 74.57
N TYR A 77 14.36 -17.79 74.03
CA TYR A 77 13.43 -16.91 73.32
C TYR A 77 12.60 -16.02 74.26
N ASP A 78 12.74 -14.70 74.15
CA ASP A 78 11.83 -13.72 74.78
C ASP A 78 11.13 -12.87 73.70
N PRO A 79 9.80 -12.96 73.54
CA PRO A 79 9.04 -12.19 72.55
C PRO A 79 9.13 -10.67 72.78
N ARG A 80 9.41 -10.22 74.01
CA ARG A 80 9.43 -8.78 74.36
C ARG A 80 10.68 -8.05 73.87
N ARG A 81 11.72 -8.80 73.52
CA ARG A 81 12.98 -8.27 72.98
C ARG A 81 12.99 -8.21 71.45
N ARG A 82 11.92 -8.65 70.81
CA ARG A 82 11.83 -8.82 69.36
C ARG A 82 11.43 -7.50 68.69
N PRO A 83 11.89 -7.22 67.46
CA PRO A 83 11.57 -5.98 66.75
C PRO A 83 10.07 -5.66 66.70
N PHE A 84 9.23 -6.68 66.44
CA PHE A 84 7.78 -6.54 66.40
C PHE A 84 7.15 -6.15 67.75
N TYR A 85 7.79 -6.46 68.87
CA TYR A 85 7.26 -6.11 70.20
C TYR A 85 7.77 -4.76 70.68
N THR A 86 9.04 -4.46 70.43
CA THR A 86 9.66 -3.20 70.85
C THR A 86 9.16 -2.01 70.04
N GLY A 87 8.87 -2.21 68.74
CA GLY A 87 8.37 -1.15 67.86
C GLY A 87 6.86 -0.93 67.91
N ALA A 88 6.08 -1.93 68.32
CA ALA A 88 4.62 -1.80 68.38
C ALA A 88 4.14 -0.84 69.49
N ASP A 89 3.10 -0.09 69.19
CA ASP A 89 2.42 0.81 70.12
C ASP A 89 0.91 0.51 70.21
N LEU A 90 0.19 1.21 71.09
CA LEU A 90 -1.25 1.10 71.35
C LEU A 90 -2.10 1.86 70.31
N GLU A 91 -1.54 2.86 69.63
CA GLU A 91 -2.28 3.76 68.75
C GLU A 91 -2.21 3.33 67.28
N GLU A 92 -1.02 2.93 66.81
CA GLU A 92 -0.74 2.70 65.39
C GLU A 92 -0.23 1.28 65.11
N ILE A 93 -0.39 0.85 63.84
CA ILE A 93 0.09 -0.44 63.36
C ILE A 93 1.58 -0.30 63.02
N HIS A 94 2.41 -1.11 63.65
CA HIS A 94 3.85 -1.12 63.40
C HIS A 94 4.24 -2.21 62.38
N TRP A 95 5.05 -1.83 61.40
CA TRP A 95 5.68 -2.72 60.44
C TRP A 95 7.18 -2.78 60.68
N THR A 96 7.68 -3.97 60.99
CA THR A 96 9.13 -4.19 61.11
C THR A 96 9.83 -4.06 59.76
N SER A 97 11.07 -3.58 59.73
CA SER A 97 11.95 -3.81 58.57
C SER A 97 12.24 -5.31 58.41
N PRO A 98 12.55 -5.81 57.20
CA PRO A 98 12.81 -7.22 57.00
C PRO A 98 13.88 -7.78 57.95
N TYR A 99 13.59 -8.91 58.59
CA TYR A 99 14.49 -9.58 59.52
C TYR A 99 14.35 -11.10 59.44
N TYR A 100 15.34 -11.83 59.98
CA TYR A 100 15.28 -13.30 60.02
C TYR A 100 14.46 -13.78 61.21
N PHE A 101 13.38 -14.51 60.94
CA PHE A 101 12.50 -15.05 61.97
C PHE A 101 13.20 -16.10 62.82
N PHE A 102 12.89 -16.10 64.11
CA PHE A 102 13.65 -16.85 65.10
C PHE A 102 13.65 -18.38 64.88
N ILE A 103 12.48 -18.96 64.55
CA ILE A 103 12.31 -20.41 64.39
C ILE A 103 12.68 -20.85 62.97
N THR A 104 12.04 -20.26 61.97
CA THR A 104 12.14 -20.74 60.59
C THR A 104 13.45 -20.29 59.93
N LYS A 105 14.11 -19.28 60.50
CA LYS A 105 15.27 -18.57 59.93
C LYS A 105 14.99 -17.99 58.55
N ASP A 106 13.72 -17.84 58.19
CA ASP A 106 13.30 -17.24 56.94
C ASP A 106 13.26 -15.72 57.08
N ALA A 107 13.58 -15.00 56.00
CA ALA A 107 13.43 -13.55 55.96
C ALA A 107 11.95 -13.18 55.80
N GLY A 108 11.49 -12.23 56.61
CA GLY A 108 10.12 -11.75 56.53
C GLY A 108 9.91 -10.41 57.22
N LEU A 109 8.68 -9.94 57.10
CA LEU A 109 8.14 -8.74 57.71
C LEU A 109 7.09 -9.17 58.73
N THR A 110 7.11 -8.56 59.91
CA THR A 110 6.05 -8.71 60.90
C THR A 110 5.27 -7.40 61.02
N VAL A 111 3.94 -7.49 60.91
CA VAL A 111 3.01 -6.43 61.26
C VAL A 111 2.48 -6.68 62.66
N SER A 112 2.42 -5.64 63.49
CA SER A 112 2.12 -5.79 64.92
C SER A 112 1.39 -4.60 65.50
N GLN A 113 0.51 -4.85 66.47
CA GLN A 113 -0.17 -3.80 67.22
C GLN A 113 -0.42 -4.22 68.66
N LYS A 114 -0.16 -3.32 69.60
CA LYS A 114 -0.54 -3.50 71.00
C LYS A 114 -1.98 -3.05 71.20
N TRP A 115 -2.70 -3.73 72.08
CA TRP A 115 -3.98 -3.24 72.56
C TRP A 115 -4.12 -3.49 74.05
N ARG A 116 -4.96 -2.68 74.70
CA ARG A 116 -5.33 -2.88 76.10
C ARG A 116 -6.55 -3.78 76.16
N ASP A 117 -6.42 -4.94 76.79
CA ASP A 117 -7.54 -5.86 77.00
C ASP A 117 -8.59 -5.21 77.93
N PRO A 118 -9.83 -4.96 77.47
CA PRO A 118 -10.86 -4.31 78.27
C PRO A 118 -11.25 -5.11 79.53
N ALA A 119 -11.09 -6.43 79.51
CA ALA A 119 -11.51 -7.30 80.62
C ALA A 119 -10.46 -7.40 81.72
N SER A 120 -9.17 -7.43 81.36
CA SER A 120 -8.06 -7.62 82.32
C SER A 120 -7.20 -6.37 82.55
N GLY A 121 -7.33 -5.34 81.72
CA GLY A 121 -6.49 -4.13 81.75
C GLY A 121 -5.05 -4.33 81.28
N GLN A 122 -4.64 -5.58 80.99
CA GLN A 122 -3.29 -5.95 80.55
C GLN A 122 -3.04 -5.51 79.11
N ILE A 123 -1.76 -5.24 78.81
CA ILE A 123 -1.34 -4.95 77.44
C ILE A 123 -1.10 -6.30 76.73
N ARG A 124 -1.72 -6.44 75.57
CA ARG A 124 -1.53 -7.59 74.68
C ARG A 124 -1.03 -7.09 73.33
N LEU A 125 -0.34 -7.95 72.60
CA LEU A 125 0.14 -7.67 71.25
C LEU A 125 -0.36 -8.76 70.31
N VAL A 126 -0.85 -8.34 69.15
CA VAL A 126 -1.12 -9.24 68.03
C VAL A 126 -0.10 -8.94 66.95
N ALA A 127 0.50 -9.97 66.40
CA ALA A 127 1.40 -9.85 65.28
C ALA A 127 1.11 -10.90 64.21
N PHE A 128 1.38 -10.54 62.96
CA PHE A 128 1.28 -11.42 61.81
C PHE A 128 2.58 -11.38 61.02
N ASP A 129 3.10 -12.55 60.69
CA ASP A 129 4.29 -12.67 59.86
C ASP A 129 3.93 -12.84 58.38
N LEU A 130 4.71 -12.16 57.55
CA LEU A 130 4.69 -12.23 56.10
C LEU A 130 6.10 -12.60 55.63
N LEU A 131 6.22 -13.75 54.96
CA LEU A 131 7.50 -14.19 54.43
C LEU A 131 7.84 -13.43 53.14
N LEU A 132 9.10 -13.02 53.00
CA LEU A 132 9.58 -12.43 51.74
C LEU A 132 9.53 -13.42 50.58
N ARG A 133 9.65 -14.71 50.88
CA ARG A 133 9.42 -15.79 49.91
C ARG A 133 8.00 -15.74 49.35
N ASP A 134 6.99 -15.65 50.22
CA ASP A 134 5.59 -15.67 49.79
C ASP A 134 5.25 -14.40 48.99
N LEU A 135 5.86 -13.26 49.33
CA LEU A 135 5.77 -12.03 48.52
C LEU A 135 6.45 -12.19 47.15
N SER A 136 7.62 -12.83 47.12
CA SER A 136 8.38 -13.11 45.90
C SER A 136 7.68 -14.11 44.99
N ASP A 137 7.01 -15.12 45.56
CA ASP A 137 6.16 -16.06 44.83
C ASP A 137 4.99 -15.31 44.17
N PHE A 138 4.36 -14.40 44.92
CA PHE A 138 3.29 -13.56 44.39
C PHE A 138 3.79 -12.67 43.24
N THR A 139 4.88 -11.93 43.41
CA THR A 139 5.42 -11.07 42.34
C THR A 139 5.93 -11.86 41.13
N SER A 140 6.51 -13.04 41.35
CA SER A 140 6.93 -13.95 40.28
C SER A 140 5.75 -14.55 39.50
N SER A 141 4.57 -14.64 40.12
CA SER A 141 3.34 -15.08 39.45
C SER A 141 2.70 -13.98 38.59
N LEU A 142 3.03 -12.71 38.85
CA LEU A 142 2.47 -11.58 38.13
C LEU A 142 3.21 -11.35 36.81
N ARG A 143 2.47 -11.45 35.70
CA ARG A 143 2.94 -11.15 34.35
C ARG A 143 2.13 -10.00 33.75
N PRO A 144 2.57 -8.75 33.87
CA PRO A 144 1.86 -7.58 33.34
C PRO A 144 1.72 -7.59 31.81
N SER A 145 2.65 -8.23 31.11
CA SER A 145 2.67 -8.46 29.65
C SER A 145 3.42 -9.77 29.36
N PRO A 146 3.45 -10.26 28.09
CA PRO A 146 4.15 -11.50 27.74
C PRO A 146 5.61 -11.58 28.23
N ASN A 147 6.35 -10.47 28.14
CA ASN A 147 7.75 -10.35 28.54
C ASN A 147 7.95 -9.33 29.69
N GLY A 148 6.86 -8.90 30.33
CA GLY A 148 6.89 -7.94 31.43
C GLY A 148 7.09 -8.62 32.77
N THR A 149 7.66 -7.89 33.72
CA THR A 149 7.93 -8.37 35.08
C THR A 149 7.48 -7.37 36.14
N ALA A 150 7.12 -7.88 37.31
CA ALA A 150 6.72 -7.10 38.47
C ALA A 150 7.62 -7.46 39.65
N PHE A 151 7.99 -6.48 40.46
CA PHE A 151 8.88 -6.65 41.60
C PHE A 151 8.56 -5.63 42.69
N VAL A 152 9.01 -5.90 43.91
CA VAL A 152 8.88 -4.96 45.04
C VAL A 152 10.25 -4.62 45.57
N VAL A 153 10.55 -3.32 45.67
CA VAL A 153 11.80 -2.81 46.24
C VAL A 153 11.53 -1.97 47.49
N HIS A 154 12.51 -1.93 48.38
CA HIS A 154 12.56 -1.02 49.51
C HIS A 154 13.11 0.36 49.06
N ASP A 155 13.06 1.38 49.92
CA ASP A 155 13.54 2.75 49.63
C ASP A 155 15.01 2.80 49.20
N ASP A 156 15.84 1.90 49.72
CA ASP A 156 17.24 1.74 49.34
C ASP A 156 17.41 0.94 48.03
N GLY A 157 16.33 0.63 47.31
CA GLY A 157 16.22 -0.16 46.08
C GLY A 157 16.67 -1.62 46.18
N SER A 158 16.79 -2.16 47.39
CA SER A 158 16.94 -3.60 47.62
C SER A 158 15.61 -4.32 47.36
N LEU A 159 15.66 -5.58 46.92
CA LEU A 159 14.49 -6.36 46.55
C LEU A 159 13.85 -7.02 47.77
N VAL A 160 12.56 -6.74 47.97
CA VAL A 160 11.71 -7.34 48.99
C VAL A 160 10.81 -8.42 48.37
N GLY A 161 10.41 -8.24 47.11
CA GLY A 161 9.70 -9.23 46.30
C GLY A 161 10.38 -9.45 44.95
N LEU A 162 10.86 -10.67 44.70
CA LEU A 162 11.60 -11.02 43.50
C LEU A 162 10.73 -11.06 42.24
N PRO A 163 11.25 -10.64 41.07
CA PRO A 163 10.55 -10.75 39.80
C PRO A 163 10.45 -12.20 39.32
N ALA A 164 9.59 -12.42 38.33
CA ALA A 164 9.57 -13.67 37.57
C ALA A 164 10.90 -13.85 36.82
N ASP A 165 11.63 -14.95 37.08
CA ASP A 165 12.90 -15.25 36.43
C ASP A 165 13.03 -16.77 36.20
N ALA A 166 13.78 -17.18 35.18
CA ALA A 166 14.00 -18.59 34.88
C ALA A 166 14.87 -19.31 35.93
N ARG A 167 15.61 -18.55 36.76
CA ARG A 167 16.54 -19.07 37.78
C ARG A 167 15.84 -19.55 39.05
N TRP A 168 14.61 -19.13 39.29
CA TRP A 168 13.79 -19.60 40.41
C TRP A 168 12.36 -19.85 39.95
N THR A 169 11.95 -21.11 40.03
CA THR A 169 10.65 -21.58 39.51
C THR A 169 9.71 -22.05 40.61
N ASN A 170 10.25 -22.26 41.81
CA ASN A 170 9.51 -22.71 42.98
C ASN A 170 9.91 -21.92 44.23
N SER A 171 9.03 -21.97 45.23
CA SER A 171 9.19 -21.25 46.51
C SER A 171 10.46 -21.65 47.27
N ASP A 172 10.93 -22.90 47.14
CA ASP A 172 12.12 -23.38 47.86
C ASP A 172 13.43 -22.81 47.28
N GLU A 173 13.51 -22.63 45.96
CA GLU A 173 14.62 -21.96 45.29
C GLU A 173 14.72 -20.49 45.71
N ILE A 174 13.58 -19.78 45.77
CA ILE A 174 13.50 -18.40 46.28
C ILE A 174 13.98 -18.34 47.73
N ARG A 175 13.53 -19.28 48.56
CA ARG A 175 13.96 -19.39 49.95
C ARG A 175 15.47 -19.53 50.07
N GLU A 176 16.08 -20.40 49.27
CA GLU A 176 17.52 -20.64 49.33
C GLU A 176 18.32 -19.43 48.85
N ILE A 177 17.81 -18.66 47.89
CA ILE A 177 18.43 -17.39 47.46
C ILE A 177 18.41 -16.37 48.60
N LEU A 178 17.24 -16.15 49.20
CA LEU A 178 17.08 -15.21 50.34
C LEU A 178 17.89 -15.64 51.57
N ARG A 179 18.10 -16.95 51.75
CA ARG A 179 18.91 -17.50 52.84
C ARG A 179 20.41 -17.41 52.56
N LYS A 180 20.86 -17.63 51.32
CA LYS A 180 22.29 -17.50 50.94
C LYS A 180 22.79 -16.07 51.11
N ALA A 181 21.94 -15.07 50.86
CA ALA A 181 22.25 -13.66 51.12
C ALA A 181 22.63 -13.39 52.59
N SER A 182 22.15 -14.22 53.51
CA SER A 182 22.27 -14.07 54.96
C SER A 182 23.64 -14.44 55.54
N ASN A 183 24.50 -15.18 54.82
CA ASN A 183 25.75 -15.74 55.37
C ASN A 183 25.60 -16.39 56.77
N GLN A 184 24.51 -17.15 57.00
CA GLN A 184 24.18 -17.75 58.31
C GLN A 184 23.98 -16.71 59.44
N ALA A 185 23.28 -15.60 59.18
CA ALA A 185 22.97 -14.64 60.23
C ALA A 185 22.19 -15.29 61.39
N ASP A 186 22.52 -14.87 62.62
CA ASP A 186 21.75 -15.24 63.80
C ASP A 186 20.31 -14.72 63.64
N SER A 187 19.35 -15.46 64.22
CA SER A 187 17.96 -15.00 64.27
C SER A 187 17.87 -13.61 64.88
N ASP A 188 16.92 -12.81 64.37
CA ASP A 188 16.61 -11.46 64.83
C ASP A 188 17.57 -10.36 64.40
N GLN A 189 18.51 -10.67 63.52
CA GLN A 189 19.25 -9.66 62.78
C GLN A 189 18.43 -9.16 61.58
N ALA A 190 18.67 -7.90 61.21
CA ALA A 190 18.12 -7.32 59.99
C ALA A 190 18.46 -8.21 58.79
N ALA A 191 17.47 -8.47 57.94
CA ALA A 191 17.67 -9.30 56.77
C ALA A 191 18.57 -8.55 55.78
N THR A 192 19.57 -9.25 55.24
CA THR A 192 20.37 -8.69 54.15
C THR A 192 19.54 -8.80 52.88
N LEU A 193 18.97 -7.67 52.45
CA LEU A 193 18.19 -7.60 51.22
C LEU A 193 19.14 -7.54 50.02
N LEU A 194 18.84 -8.31 48.99
CA LEU A 194 19.65 -8.39 47.77
C LEU A 194 19.29 -7.24 46.83
N THR A 195 20.28 -6.66 46.17
CA THR A 195 20.02 -5.71 45.08
C THR A 195 19.74 -6.45 43.76
N PRO A 196 19.10 -5.81 42.78
CA PRO A 196 18.95 -6.39 41.45
C PRO A 196 20.30 -6.75 40.80
N GLU A 197 21.37 -5.99 41.10
CA GLU A 197 22.72 -6.22 40.59
C GLU A 197 23.36 -7.48 41.19
N ASP A 198 23.19 -7.72 42.50
CA ASP A 198 23.66 -8.95 43.17
C ASP A 198 23.03 -10.20 42.55
N LEU A 199 21.78 -10.05 42.11
CA LEU A 199 21.01 -11.08 41.43
C LEU A 199 21.20 -11.06 39.91
N GLY A 200 22.10 -10.24 39.33
CA GLY A 200 22.31 -10.18 37.87
C GLY A 200 21.04 -9.91 37.06
N LEU A 201 20.06 -9.22 37.64
CA LEU A 201 18.80 -8.84 37.00
C LEU A 201 18.99 -7.49 36.27
N THR A 202 19.51 -7.53 35.04
CA THR A 202 19.84 -6.32 34.25
C THR A 202 18.66 -5.37 34.08
N VAL A 203 17.52 -5.89 33.60
CA VAL A 203 16.31 -5.09 33.35
C VAL A 203 15.77 -4.43 34.63
N VAL A 204 15.74 -5.17 35.74
CA VAL A 204 15.24 -4.64 37.02
C VAL A 204 16.24 -3.66 37.63
N GLY A 205 17.54 -3.93 37.52
CA GLY A 205 18.60 -3.02 37.96
C GLY A 205 18.57 -1.69 37.20
N ASP A 206 18.44 -1.74 35.88
CA ASP A 206 18.31 -0.55 35.04
C ASP A 206 17.02 0.22 35.35
N ALA A 207 15.90 -0.48 35.59
CA ALA A 207 14.63 0.14 35.98
C ALA A 207 14.72 0.84 37.35
N VAL A 208 15.34 0.20 38.35
CA VAL A 208 15.55 0.76 39.70
C VAL A 208 16.52 1.94 39.65
N SER A 209 17.60 1.85 38.86
CA SER A 209 18.55 2.94 38.66
C SER A 209 17.87 4.15 38.03
N ALA A 210 17.15 3.94 36.92
CA ALA A 210 16.38 4.98 36.24
C ALA A 210 15.27 5.58 37.12
N TRP A 211 14.69 4.80 38.05
CA TRP A 211 13.74 5.31 39.04
C TRP A 211 14.41 6.20 40.09
N ARG A 212 15.54 5.79 40.67
CA ARG A 212 16.28 6.59 41.67
C ARG A 212 16.79 7.91 41.09
N ASP A 213 17.20 7.92 39.82
CA ASP A 213 17.66 9.12 39.13
C ASP A 213 16.58 10.21 38.99
N ARG A 214 15.28 9.87 39.20
CA ARG A 214 14.17 10.85 39.11
C ARG A 214 14.00 11.75 40.33
N GLY A 215 14.73 11.54 41.43
CA GLY A 215 14.71 12.44 42.58
C GLY A 215 13.34 12.51 43.26
N ASP A 216 12.66 13.65 43.20
CA ASP A 216 11.35 13.87 43.86
C ASP A 216 10.14 13.34 43.06
N ASP A 217 10.28 13.07 41.75
CA ASP A 217 9.22 12.57 40.86
C ASP A 217 9.30 11.04 40.67
N GLN A 218 9.35 10.33 41.79
CA GLN A 218 9.51 8.87 41.84
C GLN A 218 8.24 8.08 41.51
N GLN A 219 7.09 8.75 41.36
CA GLN A 219 5.81 8.10 41.04
C GLN A 219 5.38 8.42 39.62
N GLY A 220 5.47 7.43 38.72
CA GLY A 220 5.06 7.63 37.33
C GLY A 220 5.58 6.56 36.40
N VAL A 221 5.19 6.66 35.14
CA VAL A 221 5.69 5.81 34.06
C VAL A 221 6.85 6.52 33.37
N PHE A 222 7.91 5.80 33.02
CA PHE A 222 9.03 6.28 32.21
C PHE A 222 9.52 5.21 31.25
N SER A 223 10.26 5.67 30.24
CA SER A 223 11.05 4.79 29.39
C SER A 223 12.51 4.75 29.83
N PHE A 224 13.15 3.60 29.64
CA PHE A 224 14.57 3.38 29.85
C PHE A 224 15.08 2.37 28.80
N ARG A 225 16.41 2.22 28.69
CA ARG A 225 17.01 1.24 27.78
C ARG A 225 17.70 0.16 28.59
N SER A 226 17.44 -1.09 28.25
CA SER A 226 18.04 -2.26 28.87
C SER A 226 18.08 -3.42 27.89
N ASP A 227 19.11 -4.27 27.99
CA ASP A 227 19.36 -5.43 27.10
C ASP A 227 19.25 -5.09 25.58
N GLY A 228 19.68 -3.88 25.21
CA GLY A 228 19.65 -3.39 23.82
C GLY A 228 18.28 -2.90 23.32
N GLY A 229 17.21 -3.10 24.09
CA GLY A 229 15.84 -2.69 23.79
C GLY A 229 15.39 -1.45 24.55
N ALA A 230 14.23 -0.91 24.16
CA ALA A 230 13.53 0.12 24.91
C ALA A 230 12.46 -0.53 25.80
N TRP A 231 12.39 -0.07 27.04
CA TRP A 231 11.52 -0.58 28.08
C TRP A 231 10.74 0.55 28.72
N TRP A 232 9.56 0.24 29.24
CA TRP A 232 8.73 1.12 30.04
C TRP A 232 8.67 0.57 31.46
N SER A 233 8.90 1.41 32.46
CA SER A 233 8.73 1.06 33.86
C SER A 233 7.82 2.04 34.57
N GLY A 234 7.12 1.56 35.60
CA GLY A 234 6.32 2.37 36.49
C GLY A 234 6.50 1.93 37.94
N PHE A 235 6.68 2.91 38.83
CA PHE A 235 6.83 2.70 40.26
C PHE A 235 5.66 3.35 41.02
N ARG A 236 5.12 2.61 42.00
CA ARG A 236 4.09 3.07 42.91
C ARG A 236 4.53 2.85 44.35
N LYS A 237 4.45 3.91 45.15
CA LYS A 237 4.77 3.88 46.58
C LYS A 237 3.62 3.24 47.36
N PHE A 238 3.96 2.40 48.32
CA PHE A 238 3.08 1.81 49.30
C PHE A 238 3.63 2.14 50.70
N ASP A 239 2.98 3.09 51.37
CA ASP A 239 3.43 3.58 52.68
C ASP A 239 3.02 2.60 53.80
N LEU A 240 4.02 2.08 54.52
CA LEU A 240 3.89 1.20 55.68
C LEU A 240 4.25 1.93 56.99
N HIS A 241 3.72 3.14 57.16
CA HIS A 241 3.95 4.06 58.29
C HIS A 241 5.44 4.40 58.53
N ASP A 242 6.21 3.47 59.09
CA ASP A 242 7.65 3.61 59.42
C ASP A 242 8.58 3.37 58.23
N GLN A 243 8.10 2.76 57.14
CA GLN A 243 8.88 2.46 55.93
C GLN A 243 8.01 2.54 54.68
N ALA A 244 8.64 2.59 53.50
CA ALA A 244 7.92 2.50 52.24
C ALA A 244 8.40 1.33 51.38
N LEU A 245 7.44 0.68 50.74
CA LEU A 245 7.69 -0.32 49.71
C LEU A 245 7.28 0.26 48.36
N TRP A 246 8.06 -0.03 47.33
CA TRP A 246 7.79 0.41 45.97
C TRP A 246 7.49 -0.77 45.09
N ILE A 247 6.31 -0.76 44.48
CA ILE A 247 5.89 -1.76 43.51
C ILE A 247 6.34 -1.26 42.14
N GLY A 248 7.30 -1.97 41.56
CA GLY A 248 7.85 -1.71 40.23
C GLY A 248 7.30 -2.69 39.20
N ILE A 249 6.96 -2.17 38.02
CA ILE A 249 6.64 -2.97 36.84
C ILE A 249 7.61 -2.56 35.74
N ALA A 250 8.16 -3.51 34.99
CA ALA A 250 8.97 -3.26 33.80
C ALA A 250 8.43 -4.08 32.61
N VAL A 251 8.14 -3.41 31.50
CA VAL A 251 7.52 -4.00 30.30
C VAL A 251 8.30 -3.54 29.06
N PRO A 252 8.67 -4.43 28.13
CA PRO A 252 9.39 -4.00 26.93
C PRO A 252 8.46 -3.30 25.95
N GLU A 253 8.96 -2.28 25.25
CA GLU A 253 8.17 -1.51 24.28
C GLU A 253 7.64 -2.40 23.13
N SER A 254 8.35 -3.47 22.80
CA SER A 254 7.94 -4.46 21.80
C SER A 254 6.63 -5.17 22.13
N ASP A 255 6.26 -5.29 23.41
CA ASP A 255 5.00 -5.94 23.79
C ASP A 255 3.78 -5.06 23.44
N PHE A 256 3.96 -3.75 23.34
CA PHE A 256 2.91 -2.82 22.93
C PHE A 256 2.95 -2.51 21.43
N LEU A 257 4.15 -2.37 20.85
CA LEU A 257 4.34 -1.95 19.45
C LEU A 257 4.61 -3.10 18.48
N GLY A 258 4.80 -4.33 18.95
CA GLY A 258 5.14 -5.48 18.11
C GLY A 258 4.09 -5.79 17.04
N GLU A 259 2.80 -5.62 17.37
CA GLU A 259 1.72 -5.77 16.39
C GLU A 259 1.68 -4.62 15.37
N ALA A 260 1.98 -3.39 15.83
CA ALA A 260 1.99 -2.20 14.99
C ALA A 260 3.08 -2.27 13.90
N GLU A 261 4.26 -2.81 14.22
CA GLU A 261 5.34 -3.00 13.25
C GLU A 261 4.95 -3.97 12.13
N ARG A 262 4.27 -5.08 12.44
CA ARG A 262 3.79 -6.02 11.41
C ARG A 262 2.69 -5.40 10.53
N GLN A 263 1.79 -4.62 11.13
CA GLN A 263 0.76 -3.88 10.40
C GLN A 263 1.37 -2.83 9.46
N ARG A 264 2.45 -2.14 9.87
CA ARG A 264 3.14 -1.13 9.05
C ARG A 264 3.59 -1.69 7.69
N TYR A 265 4.25 -2.84 7.67
CA TYR A 265 4.71 -3.45 6.42
C TYR A 265 3.55 -3.93 5.54
N THR A 266 2.48 -4.44 6.14
CA THR A 266 1.29 -4.90 5.40
C THR A 266 0.58 -3.73 4.72
N VAL A 267 0.37 -2.63 5.46
CA VAL A 267 -0.25 -1.39 4.92
C VAL A 267 0.61 -0.80 3.80
N LEU A 268 1.93 -0.77 3.97
CA LEU A 268 2.85 -0.28 2.94
C LEU A 268 2.79 -1.13 1.66
N ALA A 269 2.77 -2.46 1.80
CA ALA A 269 2.68 -3.38 0.67
C ALA A 269 1.37 -3.23 -0.10
N VAL A 270 0.23 -3.17 0.61
CA VAL A 270 -1.10 -2.99 0.01
C VAL A 270 -1.21 -1.64 -0.70
N SER A 271 -0.71 -0.57 -0.07
CA SER A 271 -0.73 0.78 -0.66
C SER A 271 0.14 0.84 -1.93
N THR A 272 1.32 0.22 -1.91
CA THR A 272 2.21 0.16 -3.08
C THR A 272 1.55 -0.62 -4.23
N ALA A 273 0.94 -1.77 -3.93
CA ALA A 273 0.23 -2.57 -4.92
C ALA A 273 -0.95 -1.79 -5.54
N ALA A 274 -1.71 -1.06 -4.72
CA ALA A 274 -2.81 -0.22 -5.19
C ALA A 274 -2.34 0.89 -6.13
N VAL A 275 -1.22 1.57 -5.81
CA VAL A 275 -0.63 2.62 -6.67
C VAL A 275 -0.16 2.04 -8.01
N LEU A 276 0.54 0.89 -7.98
CA LEU A 276 1.01 0.24 -9.21
C LEU A 276 -0.16 -0.20 -10.10
N LEU A 277 -1.22 -0.76 -9.51
CA LEU A 277 -2.44 -1.12 -10.24
C LEU A 277 -3.13 0.11 -10.85
N ALA A 278 -3.22 1.21 -10.10
CA ALA A 278 -3.79 2.46 -10.60
C ALA A 278 -3.00 3.03 -11.78
N LEU A 279 -1.66 3.03 -11.71
CA LEU A 279 -0.80 3.47 -12.82
C LEU A 279 -0.95 2.56 -14.06
N LEU A 280 -1.04 1.26 -13.85
CA LEU A 280 -1.25 0.29 -14.93
C LEU A 280 -2.61 0.52 -15.62
N LEU A 281 -3.68 0.67 -14.85
CA LEU A 281 -5.02 0.97 -15.37
C LEU A 281 -5.05 2.32 -16.09
N ALA A 282 -4.45 3.37 -15.53
CA ALA A 282 -4.35 4.68 -16.17
C ALA A 282 -3.63 4.59 -17.52
N GLY A 283 -2.54 3.82 -17.60
CA GLY A 283 -1.82 3.58 -18.85
C GLY A 283 -2.65 2.83 -19.91
N ILE A 284 -3.47 1.86 -19.49
CA ILE A 284 -4.39 1.15 -20.38
C ILE A 284 -5.45 2.11 -20.94
N VAL A 285 -6.12 2.87 -20.07
CA VAL A 285 -7.15 3.83 -20.47
C VAL A 285 -6.55 4.90 -21.39
N ALA A 286 -5.41 5.48 -21.03
CA ALA A 286 -4.75 6.51 -21.84
C ALA A 286 -4.46 6.02 -23.27
N ARG A 287 -3.96 4.78 -23.43
CA ARG A 287 -3.71 4.18 -24.75
C ARG A 287 -4.99 3.91 -25.53
N HIS A 288 -6.07 3.59 -24.84
CA HIS A 288 -7.37 3.28 -25.43
C HIS A 288 -8.08 4.53 -26.01
N PHE A 289 -7.76 5.73 -25.50
CA PHE A 289 -8.29 7.00 -26.02
C PHE A 289 -7.32 7.72 -26.96
N SER A 290 -6.03 7.78 -26.62
CA SER A 290 -5.07 8.64 -27.35
C SER A 290 -4.75 8.10 -28.74
N ARG A 291 -4.50 6.79 -28.87
CA ARG A 291 -4.11 6.19 -30.16
C ARG A 291 -5.17 6.35 -31.25
N PRO A 292 -6.47 6.07 -30.99
CA PRO A 292 -7.50 6.31 -32.00
C PRO A 292 -7.63 7.80 -32.40
N LEU A 293 -7.49 8.73 -31.45
CA LEU A 293 -7.57 10.16 -31.73
C LEU A 293 -6.39 10.65 -32.57
N GLU A 294 -5.16 10.20 -32.28
CA GLU A 294 -3.98 10.45 -33.11
C GLU A 294 -4.17 9.92 -34.54
N ALA A 295 -4.70 8.69 -34.67
CA ALA A 295 -4.98 8.10 -35.98
C ALA A 295 -6.05 8.87 -36.77
N LEU A 296 -7.10 9.37 -36.11
CA LEU A 296 -8.10 10.25 -36.74
C LEU A 296 -7.51 11.59 -37.17
N ALA A 297 -6.61 12.16 -36.36
CA ALA A 297 -5.92 13.40 -36.69
C ALA A 297 -5.01 13.22 -37.91
N GLU A 298 -4.25 12.12 -37.96
CA GLU A 298 -3.42 11.78 -39.12
C GLU A 298 -4.27 11.53 -40.38
N GLN A 299 -5.39 10.80 -40.25
CA GLN A 299 -6.31 10.57 -41.36
C GLN A 299 -6.89 11.89 -41.88
N SER A 300 -7.26 12.81 -40.98
CA SER A 300 -7.77 14.14 -41.34
C SER A 300 -6.72 14.96 -42.10
N ALA A 301 -5.45 14.91 -41.66
CA ALA A 301 -4.34 15.57 -42.35
C ALA A 301 -4.14 15.02 -43.77
N LYS A 302 -4.20 13.69 -43.95
CA LYS A 302 -4.10 13.07 -45.28
C LYS A 302 -5.28 13.41 -46.20
N ILE A 303 -6.50 13.50 -45.65
CA ILE A 303 -7.69 13.92 -46.41
C ILE A 303 -7.53 15.35 -46.94
N ARG A 304 -7.02 16.27 -46.12
CA ARG A 304 -6.76 17.66 -46.52
C ARG A 304 -5.84 17.74 -47.75
N ASP A 305 -4.81 16.90 -47.81
CA ASP A 305 -3.86 16.88 -48.94
C ASP A 305 -4.37 16.07 -50.15
N LEU A 306 -5.59 15.53 -50.08
CA LEU A 306 -6.17 14.58 -51.03
C LEU A 306 -5.25 13.37 -51.28
N ASN A 307 -4.44 12.97 -50.28
CA ASN A 307 -3.73 11.70 -50.30
C ASN A 307 -4.66 10.61 -49.78
N LEU A 308 -5.58 10.20 -50.65
CA LEU A 308 -6.68 9.31 -50.27
C LEU A 308 -6.28 7.83 -50.29
N ALA A 309 -5.12 7.42 -50.83
CA ALA A 309 -4.74 6.02 -50.92
C ALA A 309 -4.27 5.45 -49.56
N ASP A 310 -3.54 6.26 -48.78
CA ASP A 310 -2.79 5.82 -47.59
C ASP A 310 -3.45 6.19 -46.25
N ALA A 311 -4.76 6.43 -46.26
CA ALA A 311 -5.51 6.78 -45.06
C ALA A 311 -5.60 5.56 -44.11
N PRO A 312 -5.04 5.64 -42.88
CA PRO A 312 -5.05 4.52 -41.94
C PRO A 312 -6.46 4.19 -41.46
N ALA A 313 -6.76 2.90 -41.29
CA ALA A 313 -8.05 2.46 -40.75
C ALA A 313 -8.08 2.72 -39.24
N VAL A 314 -9.00 3.58 -38.79
CA VAL A 314 -9.19 3.85 -37.36
C VAL A 314 -10.12 2.81 -36.75
N ARG A 315 -9.64 2.10 -35.75
CA ARG A 315 -10.45 1.19 -34.92
C ARG A 315 -10.47 1.68 -33.49
N SER A 316 -11.66 1.73 -32.90
CA SER A 316 -11.85 2.08 -31.49
C SER A 316 -13.00 1.28 -30.89
N SER A 317 -12.84 0.91 -29.62
CA SER A 317 -13.88 0.31 -28.76
C SER A 317 -14.72 1.37 -28.05
N VAL A 318 -14.27 2.63 -28.04
CA VAL A 318 -15.05 3.76 -27.52
C VAL A 318 -16.12 4.10 -28.54
N ARG A 319 -17.40 4.04 -28.13
CA ARG A 319 -18.56 4.18 -29.03
C ARG A 319 -18.52 5.49 -29.82
N GLU A 320 -18.21 6.60 -29.14
CA GLU A 320 -18.15 7.95 -29.69
C GLU A 320 -17.04 8.07 -30.75
N ILE A 321 -15.85 7.53 -30.44
CA ILE A 321 -14.72 7.52 -31.37
C ILE A 321 -15.01 6.61 -32.56
N LYS A 322 -15.65 5.46 -32.34
CA LYS A 322 -16.07 4.54 -33.41
C LYS A 322 -17.05 5.23 -34.36
N GLN A 323 -18.07 5.92 -33.84
CA GLN A 323 -19.02 6.66 -34.64
C GLN A 323 -18.33 7.75 -35.48
N LEU A 324 -17.36 8.46 -34.90
CA LEU A 324 -16.57 9.45 -35.62
C LEU A 324 -15.70 8.82 -36.73
N ALA A 325 -15.03 7.71 -36.43
CA ALA A 325 -14.22 6.96 -37.40
C ALA A 325 -15.05 6.43 -38.57
N GLU A 326 -16.26 5.93 -38.30
CA GLU A 326 -17.20 5.47 -39.32
C GLU A 326 -17.68 6.64 -40.20
N ALA A 327 -18.07 7.76 -39.59
CA ALA A 327 -18.47 8.96 -40.33
C ALA A 327 -17.34 9.48 -41.23
N GLN A 328 -16.11 9.51 -40.73
CA GLN A 328 -14.95 9.95 -41.52
C GLN A 328 -14.61 8.96 -42.64
N SER A 329 -14.76 7.65 -42.41
CA SER A 329 -14.56 6.64 -43.45
C SER A 329 -15.62 6.71 -44.56
N GLN A 330 -16.87 6.98 -44.21
CA GLN A 330 -17.94 7.23 -45.18
C GLN A 330 -17.65 8.50 -46.00
N MET A 331 -17.24 9.59 -45.36
CA MET A 331 -16.83 10.82 -46.03
C MET A 331 -15.67 10.58 -47.00
N LEU A 332 -14.61 9.89 -46.55
CA LEU A 332 -13.45 9.53 -47.38
C LEU A 332 -13.87 8.71 -48.60
N THR A 333 -14.77 7.75 -48.42
CA THR A 333 -15.32 6.94 -49.54
C THR A 333 -16.07 7.83 -50.52
N GLY A 334 -16.89 8.76 -50.03
CA GLY A 334 -17.56 9.77 -50.86
C GLY A 334 -16.57 10.62 -51.66
N ILE A 335 -15.56 11.20 -51.00
CA ILE A 335 -14.52 12.02 -51.65
C ILE A 335 -13.75 11.21 -52.71
N ARG A 336 -13.36 9.96 -52.41
CA ARG A 336 -12.69 9.07 -53.37
C ARG A 336 -13.57 8.83 -54.60
N SER A 337 -14.87 8.60 -54.43
CA SER A 337 -15.80 8.44 -55.54
C SER A 337 -15.94 9.73 -56.35
N PHE A 338 -16.12 10.88 -55.70
CA PHE A 338 -16.19 12.19 -56.37
C PHE A 338 -14.91 12.54 -57.13
N SER A 339 -13.73 12.16 -56.62
CA SER A 339 -12.44 12.42 -57.25
C SER A 339 -12.26 11.77 -58.63
N ARG A 340 -13.12 10.81 -59.01
CA ARG A 340 -13.15 10.20 -60.34
C ARG A 340 -13.89 11.06 -61.38
N TYR A 341 -14.68 12.04 -60.94
CA TYR A 341 -15.51 12.88 -61.80
C TYR A 341 -14.95 14.30 -61.96
N VAL A 342 -13.95 14.69 -61.15
CA VAL A 342 -13.39 16.04 -61.14
C VAL A 342 -11.86 15.98 -61.12
N SER A 343 -11.19 17.00 -61.66
CA SER A 343 -9.73 17.08 -61.64
C SER A 343 -9.21 17.19 -60.21
N VAL A 344 -8.53 16.13 -59.73
CA VAL A 344 -7.93 16.07 -58.39
C VAL A 344 -6.97 17.23 -58.14
N ALA A 345 -6.22 17.64 -59.16
CA ALA A 345 -5.28 18.77 -59.06
C ALA A 345 -6.00 20.08 -58.73
N LEU A 346 -7.14 20.34 -59.37
CA LEU A 346 -7.93 21.55 -59.14
C LEU A 346 -8.60 21.54 -57.76
N VAL A 347 -9.16 20.41 -57.33
CA VAL A 347 -9.74 20.28 -55.97
C VAL A 347 -8.66 20.45 -54.91
N ARG A 348 -7.45 19.90 -55.13
CA ARG A 348 -6.32 20.04 -54.20
C ARG A 348 -5.93 21.50 -54.02
N ASP A 349 -5.85 22.25 -55.11
CA ASP A 349 -5.50 23.67 -55.09
C ASP A 349 -6.55 24.49 -54.32
N LEU A 350 -7.84 24.25 -54.56
CA LEU A 350 -8.94 24.90 -53.83
C LEU A 350 -8.91 24.60 -52.32
N VAL A 351 -8.73 23.32 -51.95
CA VAL A 351 -8.65 22.90 -50.53
C VAL A 351 -7.44 23.55 -49.84
N ARG A 352 -6.29 23.65 -50.51
CA ARG A 352 -5.09 24.30 -49.96
C ARG A 352 -5.26 25.80 -49.76
N ARG A 353 -5.97 26.47 -50.67
CA ARG A 353 -6.24 27.92 -50.58
C ARG A 353 -7.39 28.24 -49.61
N GLY A 354 -8.19 27.24 -49.22
CA GLY A 354 -9.40 27.45 -48.43
C GLY A 354 -10.48 28.19 -49.22
N GLU A 355 -10.45 28.08 -50.54
CA GLU A 355 -11.33 28.81 -51.46
C GLU A 355 -12.42 27.88 -52.03
N VAL A 356 -13.59 28.46 -52.31
CA VAL A 356 -14.64 27.79 -53.05
C VAL A 356 -14.48 28.12 -54.53
N ALA A 357 -14.73 27.15 -55.41
CA ALA A 357 -14.74 27.41 -56.85
C ALA A 357 -15.78 28.48 -57.21
N MET A 358 -15.31 29.62 -57.73
CA MET A 358 -16.16 30.69 -58.25
C MET A 358 -16.10 30.75 -59.77
N ILE A 359 -17.18 31.23 -60.40
CA ILE A 359 -17.22 31.52 -61.84
C ILE A 359 -16.16 32.57 -62.16
N GLY A 360 -15.38 32.32 -63.21
CA GLY A 360 -14.33 33.22 -63.64
C GLY A 360 -13.27 32.48 -64.44
N GLY A 361 -12.48 33.20 -65.21
CA GLY A 361 -11.42 32.61 -66.01
C GLY A 361 -10.39 33.64 -66.43
N LYS A 362 -9.19 33.16 -66.77
CA LYS A 362 -8.07 33.99 -67.21
C LYS A 362 -7.83 33.76 -68.70
N ARG A 363 -7.71 34.85 -69.44
CA ARG A 363 -7.27 34.81 -70.84
C ARG A 363 -5.82 34.34 -70.88
N THR A 364 -5.59 33.19 -71.49
CA THR A 364 -4.30 32.50 -71.54
C THR A 364 -4.06 32.00 -72.97
N SER A 365 -2.81 31.92 -73.40
CA SER A 365 -2.45 31.20 -74.63
C SER A 365 -2.29 29.73 -74.29
N LEU A 366 -3.01 28.86 -75.00
CA LEU A 366 -2.97 27.42 -74.79
C LEU A 366 -3.06 26.67 -76.11
N THR A 367 -2.68 25.39 -76.06
CA THR A 367 -2.93 24.44 -77.16
C THR A 367 -4.11 23.56 -76.77
N VAL A 368 -5.12 23.48 -77.61
CA VAL A 368 -6.34 22.67 -77.42
C VAL A 368 -6.29 21.47 -78.36
N LEU A 369 -6.70 20.31 -77.85
CA LEU A 369 -6.91 19.07 -78.60
C LEU A 369 -8.38 18.68 -78.58
N PHE A 370 -8.89 18.30 -79.74
CA PHE A 370 -10.08 17.47 -79.90
C PHE A 370 -9.69 16.15 -80.56
N THR A 371 -10.32 15.06 -80.13
CA THR A 371 -10.21 13.76 -80.79
C THR A 371 -11.59 13.25 -81.17
N ASP A 372 -11.67 12.41 -82.20
CA ASP A 372 -12.87 11.66 -82.58
C ASP A 372 -12.46 10.32 -83.18
N ILE A 373 -13.29 9.29 -83.03
CA ILE A 373 -13.01 7.98 -83.59
C ILE A 373 -13.66 7.86 -84.96
N ARG A 374 -12.85 7.60 -85.98
CA ARG A 374 -13.30 7.44 -87.35
C ARG A 374 -14.32 6.31 -87.46
N ASN A 375 -15.48 6.62 -88.03
CA ASN A 375 -16.61 5.69 -88.22
C ASN A 375 -17.15 5.07 -86.92
N PHE A 376 -17.04 5.78 -85.79
CA PHE A 376 -17.49 5.27 -84.48
C PHE A 376 -18.94 4.77 -84.49
N THR A 377 -19.85 5.48 -85.14
CA THR A 377 -21.27 5.09 -85.23
C THR A 377 -21.45 3.65 -85.74
N ARG A 378 -20.74 3.28 -86.81
CA ARG A 378 -20.81 1.92 -87.37
C ARG A 378 -20.24 0.88 -86.40
N ILE A 379 -19.17 1.22 -85.69
CA ILE A 379 -18.56 0.35 -84.68
C ILE A 379 -19.55 0.12 -83.54
N ALA A 380 -20.14 1.20 -83.02
CA ALA A 380 -21.11 1.16 -81.93
C ALA A 380 -22.37 0.34 -82.27
N GLU A 381 -22.88 0.45 -83.50
CA GLU A 381 -24.03 -0.34 -83.98
C GLU A 381 -23.72 -1.85 -84.11
N SER A 382 -22.45 -2.21 -84.31
CA SER A 382 -22.01 -3.60 -84.49
C SER A 382 -21.67 -4.33 -83.19
N MET A 383 -21.69 -3.63 -82.05
CA MET A 383 -21.28 -4.16 -80.75
C MET A 383 -22.43 -4.14 -79.74
N ARG A 384 -22.42 -5.08 -78.80
CA ARG A 384 -23.32 -5.01 -77.65
C ARG A 384 -22.92 -3.84 -76.74
N PRO A 385 -23.87 -3.13 -76.11
CA PRO A 385 -23.57 -1.96 -75.27
C PRO A 385 -22.51 -2.21 -74.18
N GLU A 386 -22.53 -3.38 -73.54
CA GLU A 386 -21.58 -3.74 -72.47
C GLU A 386 -20.16 -3.94 -73.01
N ASP A 387 -20.03 -4.55 -74.19
CA ASP A 387 -18.74 -4.79 -74.83
C ASP A 387 -18.16 -3.49 -75.40
N LEU A 388 -19.00 -2.63 -75.97
CA LEU A 388 -18.63 -1.29 -76.41
C LEU A 388 -18.14 -0.45 -75.23
N THR A 389 -18.83 -0.49 -74.09
CA THR A 389 -18.46 0.26 -72.89
C THR A 389 -17.08 -0.17 -72.39
N ARG A 390 -16.78 -1.48 -72.34
CA ARG A 390 -15.47 -1.99 -71.94
C ARG A 390 -14.38 -1.56 -72.94
N HIS A 391 -14.66 -1.65 -74.23
CA HIS A 391 -13.73 -1.27 -75.28
C HIS A 391 -13.40 0.23 -75.27
N MET A 392 -14.42 1.08 -75.06
CA MET A 392 -14.23 2.52 -74.89
C MET A 392 -13.49 2.84 -73.60
N SER A 393 -13.73 2.11 -72.51
CA SER A 393 -12.97 2.28 -71.27
C SER A 393 -11.47 2.02 -71.48
N ASP A 394 -11.10 0.96 -72.19
CA ASP A 394 -9.71 0.65 -72.51
C ASP A 394 -9.08 1.77 -73.38
N TYR A 395 -9.82 2.24 -74.39
CA TYR A 395 -9.41 3.35 -75.25
C TYR A 395 -9.18 4.64 -74.47
N PHE A 396 -10.16 5.09 -73.68
CA PHE A 396 -10.05 6.33 -72.91
C PHE A 396 -8.90 6.24 -71.90
N GLN A 397 -8.73 5.10 -71.21
CA GLN A 397 -7.62 4.90 -70.28
C GLN A 397 -6.27 5.08 -70.99
N LEU A 398 -6.08 4.43 -72.15
CA LEU A 398 -4.84 4.51 -72.92
C LEU A 398 -4.55 5.95 -73.35
N MET A 399 -5.55 6.62 -73.93
CA MET A 399 -5.43 7.96 -74.48
C MET A 399 -5.20 9.00 -73.38
N ILE A 400 -6.01 9.00 -72.33
CA ILE A 400 -5.89 9.93 -71.19
C ILE A 400 -4.52 9.78 -70.53
N THR A 401 -4.03 8.54 -70.33
CA THR A 401 -2.71 8.29 -69.75
C THR A 401 -1.60 8.92 -70.61
N ALA A 402 -1.69 8.77 -71.93
CA ALA A 402 -0.73 9.34 -72.85
C ALA A 402 -0.75 10.89 -72.83
N LEU A 403 -1.95 11.49 -72.86
CA LEU A 403 -2.12 12.94 -72.78
C LEU A 403 -1.56 13.53 -71.48
N GLN A 404 -1.92 12.93 -70.34
CA GLN A 404 -1.46 13.38 -69.02
C GLN A 404 0.05 13.21 -68.83
N SER A 405 0.65 12.17 -69.42
CA SER A 405 2.10 11.93 -69.32
C SER A 405 2.94 13.02 -70.00
N GLU A 406 2.33 13.81 -70.88
CA GLU A 406 2.93 14.98 -71.53
C GLU A 406 2.29 16.28 -71.02
N SER A 407 1.88 16.31 -69.75
CA SER A 407 1.31 17.49 -69.07
C SER A 407 -0.01 18.02 -69.64
N GLY A 408 -0.77 17.17 -70.35
CA GLY A 408 -2.09 17.51 -70.85
C GLY A 408 -3.16 17.50 -69.75
N THR A 409 -3.94 18.56 -69.67
CA THR A 409 -5.14 18.62 -68.82
C THR A 409 -6.34 18.16 -69.64
N VAL A 410 -6.91 17.01 -69.26
CA VAL A 410 -8.16 16.53 -69.85
C VAL A 410 -9.32 17.32 -69.28
N ASP A 411 -10.05 18.01 -70.16
CA ASP A 411 -11.23 18.80 -69.81
C ASP A 411 -12.43 17.88 -69.61
N LYS A 412 -12.81 17.16 -70.67
CA LYS A 412 -13.96 16.26 -70.68
C LYS A 412 -13.88 15.25 -71.83
N ILE A 413 -14.70 14.22 -71.70
CA ILE A 413 -15.01 13.26 -72.77
C ILE A 413 -16.33 13.70 -73.41
N VAL A 414 -16.38 13.79 -74.74
CA VAL A 414 -17.57 14.17 -75.51
C VAL A 414 -17.83 13.09 -76.55
N GLY A 415 -18.86 12.27 -76.33
CA GLY A 415 -19.12 11.11 -77.19
C GLY A 415 -17.95 10.12 -77.11
N ASP A 416 -17.36 9.82 -78.26
CA ASP A 416 -16.16 9.01 -78.46
C ASP A 416 -14.84 9.81 -78.46
N GLY A 417 -14.95 11.13 -78.33
CA GLY A 417 -13.86 12.08 -78.34
C GLY A 417 -13.36 12.53 -76.96
N ILE A 418 -12.12 13.02 -76.94
CA ILE A 418 -11.47 13.61 -75.77
C ILE A 418 -11.15 15.07 -76.06
N VAL A 419 -11.52 15.96 -75.13
CA VAL A 419 -11.11 17.36 -75.15
C VAL A 419 -10.03 17.56 -74.10
N ALA A 420 -8.87 18.06 -74.51
CA ALA A 420 -7.74 18.33 -73.63
C ALA A 420 -7.05 19.64 -74.00
N PHE A 421 -6.27 20.20 -73.08
CA PHE A 421 -5.47 21.38 -73.34
C PHE A 421 -4.16 21.41 -72.54
N TRP A 422 -3.20 22.22 -73.01
CA TRP A 422 -1.89 22.45 -72.37
C TRP A 422 -1.68 23.94 -72.12
N GLY A 423 -1.04 24.27 -70.99
CA GLY A 423 -0.83 25.66 -70.55
C GLY A 423 -1.83 26.17 -69.51
N ALA A 424 -2.71 25.30 -69.01
CA ALA A 424 -3.58 25.53 -67.86
C ALA A 424 -3.94 24.18 -67.17
N PRO A 425 -4.29 24.15 -65.87
CA PRO A 425 -4.36 25.28 -64.93
C PRO A 425 -2.98 25.86 -64.59
N ASP A 426 -1.95 25.03 -64.62
CA ASP A 426 -0.57 25.46 -64.45
C ASP A 426 -0.01 25.99 -65.77
N PRO A 427 0.73 27.12 -65.75
CA PRO A 427 1.44 27.61 -66.92
C PRO A 427 2.44 26.55 -67.42
N LEU A 428 2.50 26.35 -68.73
CA LEU A 428 3.42 25.40 -69.35
C LEU A 428 4.11 26.06 -70.54
N ASP A 429 5.43 26.23 -70.45
CA ASP A 429 6.24 26.68 -71.57
C ASP A 429 6.24 25.63 -72.68
N HIS A 430 6.27 26.09 -73.94
CA HIS A 430 6.25 25.19 -75.10
C HIS A 430 5.06 24.22 -75.12
N HIS A 431 3.90 24.62 -74.57
CA HIS A 431 2.68 23.81 -74.50
C HIS A 431 2.28 23.17 -75.85
N ALA A 432 2.56 23.81 -76.99
CA ALA A 432 2.33 23.24 -78.32
C ALA A 432 3.22 22.03 -78.63
N VAL A 433 4.49 22.03 -78.18
CA VAL A 433 5.43 20.92 -78.37
C VAL A 433 4.98 19.71 -77.55
N HIS A 434 4.57 19.94 -76.30
CA HIS A 434 4.00 18.91 -75.44
C HIS A 434 2.73 18.30 -76.04
N ALA A 435 1.82 19.13 -76.57
CA ALA A 435 0.60 18.67 -77.23
C ALA A 435 0.89 17.76 -78.44
N VAL A 436 1.81 18.17 -79.32
CA VAL A 436 2.21 17.35 -80.47
C VAL A 436 2.88 16.05 -80.03
N SER A 437 3.75 16.10 -79.02
CA SER A 437 4.40 14.92 -78.45
C SER A 437 3.38 13.94 -77.86
N ALA A 438 2.35 14.45 -77.18
CA ALA A 438 1.24 13.67 -76.65
C ALA A 438 0.46 12.96 -77.76
N VAL A 439 0.12 13.67 -78.84
CA VAL A 439 -0.58 13.10 -80.00
C VAL A 439 0.25 11.99 -80.66
N LEU A 440 1.55 12.21 -80.88
CA LEU A 440 2.44 11.18 -81.45
C LEU A 440 2.53 9.95 -80.54
N LYS A 441 2.50 10.14 -79.23
CA LYS A 441 2.48 9.06 -78.24
C LYS A 441 1.15 8.30 -78.24
N CYS A 442 0.02 9.01 -78.28
CA CYS A 442 -1.30 8.43 -78.45
C CYS A 442 -1.37 7.56 -79.70
N GLN A 443 -0.90 8.07 -80.85
CA GLN A 443 -0.90 7.33 -82.11
C GLN A 443 -0.11 6.02 -82.04
N ARG A 444 1.09 6.04 -81.45
CA ARG A 444 1.91 4.82 -81.28
C ARG A 444 1.22 3.81 -80.37
N LEU A 445 0.80 4.24 -79.17
CA LEU A 445 0.17 3.37 -78.19
C LEU A 445 -1.15 2.77 -78.71
N LEU A 446 -1.94 3.58 -79.41
CA LEU A 446 -3.19 3.14 -80.02
C LEU A 446 -2.95 2.18 -81.18
N SER A 447 -1.90 2.37 -81.98
CA SER A 447 -1.51 1.42 -83.03
C SER A 447 -1.18 0.04 -82.45
N ASP A 448 -0.35 0.00 -81.40
CA ASP A 448 0.00 -1.25 -80.72
C ASP A 448 -1.23 -1.92 -80.10
N GLN A 449 -2.13 -1.13 -79.49
CA GLN A 449 -3.35 -1.63 -78.88
C GLN A 449 -4.37 -2.12 -79.92
N ASN A 450 -4.50 -1.43 -81.06
CA ASN A 450 -5.33 -1.85 -82.18
C ASN A 450 -4.85 -3.18 -82.77
N GLN A 451 -3.54 -3.42 -82.85
CA GLN A 451 -3.02 -4.72 -83.26
C GLN A 451 -3.50 -5.83 -82.32
N ARG A 452 -3.41 -5.62 -81.01
CA ARG A 452 -3.90 -6.60 -80.01
C ARG A 452 -5.41 -6.81 -80.11
N TRP A 453 -6.17 -5.73 -80.24
CA TRP A 453 -7.63 -5.82 -80.42
C TRP A 453 -7.99 -6.61 -81.67
N ARG A 454 -7.27 -6.41 -82.78
CA ARG A 454 -7.45 -7.20 -83.99
C ARG A 454 -7.21 -8.70 -83.74
N GLU A 455 -6.15 -9.05 -83.01
CA GLU A 455 -5.85 -10.44 -82.62
C GLU A 455 -6.92 -11.03 -81.69
N GLU A 456 -7.54 -10.21 -80.85
CA GLU A 456 -8.68 -10.55 -79.98
C GLU A 456 -10.04 -10.57 -80.70
N GLY A 457 -10.08 -10.24 -82.00
CA GLY A 457 -11.33 -10.13 -82.78
C GLY A 457 -12.19 -8.89 -82.46
N ARG A 458 -11.61 -7.89 -81.79
CA ARG A 458 -12.24 -6.60 -81.46
C ARG A 458 -11.94 -5.57 -82.59
N PRO A 459 -12.84 -4.61 -82.82
CA PRO A 459 -12.64 -3.60 -83.86
C PRO A 459 -11.46 -2.67 -83.51
N GLU A 460 -10.87 -2.08 -84.55
CA GLU A 460 -9.83 -1.07 -84.40
C GLU A 460 -10.46 0.31 -84.24
N LEU A 461 -9.88 1.11 -83.35
CA LEU A 461 -10.31 2.49 -83.13
C LEU A 461 -9.26 3.42 -83.75
N THR A 462 -9.53 3.88 -84.97
CA THR A 462 -8.68 4.89 -85.62
C THR A 462 -9.15 6.27 -85.20
N THR A 463 -8.25 7.09 -84.66
CA THR A 463 -8.60 8.37 -84.05
C THR A 463 -8.04 9.55 -84.84
N HIS A 464 -8.87 10.56 -85.09
CA HIS A 464 -8.46 11.87 -85.60
C HIS A 464 -8.08 12.80 -84.45
N PHE A 465 -7.16 13.73 -84.71
CA PHE A 465 -6.64 14.67 -83.71
C PHE A 465 -6.62 16.07 -84.31
N GLY A 466 -7.44 16.98 -83.78
CA GLY A 466 -7.43 18.40 -84.12
C GLY A 466 -6.69 19.20 -83.05
N LEU A 467 -5.56 19.81 -83.42
CA LEU A 467 -4.77 20.67 -82.53
C LEU A 467 -4.83 22.13 -83.00
N CYS A 468 -5.13 23.05 -82.08
CA CYS A 468 -5.01 24.49 -82.35
C CYS A 468 -4.37 25.21 -81.17
N THR A 469 -3.49 26.18 -81.48
CA THR A 469 -2.85 27.04 -80.47
C THR A 469 -3.35 28.47 -80.62
N GLY A 470 -3.72 29.09 -79.50
CA GLY A 470 -4.18 30.47 -79.50
C GLY A 470 -4.71 30.92 -78.15
N ALA A 471 -5.25 32.15 -78.12
CA ALA A 471 -5.78 32.75 -76.90
C ALA A 471 -7.20 32.24 -76.62
N ALA A 472 -7.41 31.69 -75.42
CA ALA A 472 -8.73 31.33 -74.90
C ALA A 472 -8.85 31.71 -73.42
N VAL A 473 -10.07 31.81 -72.92
CA VAL A 473 -10.36 32.02 -71.50
C VAL A 473 -10.48 30.64 -70.86
N VAL A 474 -9.61 30.33 -69.90
CA VAL A 474 -9.68 29.08 -69.13
C VAL A 474 -10.08 29.39 -67.69
N GLY A 475 -11.05 28.66 -67.18
CA GLY A 475 -11.53 28.84 -65.82
C GLY A 475 -12.80 28.04 -65.53
N ASN A 476 -13.43 28.35 -64.39
CA ASN A 476 -14.72 27.78 -64.02
C ASN A 476 -15.83 28.51 -64.78
N VAL A 477 -16.51 27.78 -65.65
CA VAL A 477 -17.62 28.26 -66.48
C VAL A 477 -18.87 27.47 -66.13
N GLY A 478 -20.02 28.13 -66.10
CA GLY A 478 -21.32 27.48 -65.93
C GLY A 478 -22.24 28.31 -65.06
N ALA A 479 -23.07 27.62 -64.27
CA ALA A 479 -23.94 28.22 -63.26
C ALA A 479 -23.39 27.94 -61.85
N PRO A 480 -23.78 28.68 -60.80
CA PRO A 480 -23.26 28.48 -59.44
C PRO A 480 -23.35 27.04 -58.92
N GLU A 481 -24.40 26.30 -59.31
CA GLU A 481 -24.61 24.90 -58.90
C GLU A 481 -24.00 23.88 -59.87
N ARG A 482 -23.47 24.33 -61.02
CA ARG A 482 -22.91 23.46 -62.06
C ARG A 482 -21.76 24.15 -62.79
N LEU A 483 -20.58 24.06 -62.20
CA LEU A 483 -19.34 24.58 -62.77
C LEU A 483 -18.57 23.49 -63.50
N SER A 484 -17.96 23.85 -64.62
CA SER A 484 -16.98 23.05 -65.36
C SER A 484 -15.73 23.88 -65.52
N TYR A 485 -14.57 23.32 -65.18
CA TYR A 485 -13.30 23.95 -65.52
C TYR A 485 -12.98 23.65 -66.98
N THR A 486 -13.05 24.64 -67.86
CA THR A 486 -12.99 24.43 -69.32
C THR A 486 -12.39 25.66 -70.02
N ALA A 487 -11.99 25.47 -71.28
CA ALA A 487 -11.51 26.56 -72.13
C ALA A 487 -12.63 27.07 -73.04
N LEU A 488 -12.75 28.40 -73.17
CA LEU A 488 -13.68 29.08 -74.07
C LEU A 488 -12.95 30.07 -74.98
N GLY A 489 -13.24 30.01 -76.27
CA GLY A 489 -12.71 30.96 -77.24
C GLY A 489 -12.70 30.41 -78.66
N ASP A 490 -12.38 31.27 -79.61
CA ASP A 490 -12.36 30.90 -81.04
C ASP A 490 -11.33 29.81 -81.35
N THR A 491 -10.21 29.77 -80.61
CA THR A 491 -9.20 28.70 -80.69
C THR A 491 -9.78 27.32 -80.39
N VAL A 492 -10.70 27.21 -79.41
CA VAL A 492 -11.32 25.93 -79.03
C VAL A 492 -12.21 25.42 -80.17
N ASN A 493 -13.03 26.31 -80.74
CA ASN A 493 -13.89 25.99 -81.88
C ASN A 493 -13.08 25.69 -83.16
N THR A 494 -11.93 26.33 -83.33
CA THR A 494 -11.01 26.03 -84.43
C THR A 494 -10.40 24.64 -84.27
N ALA A 495 -9.97 24.25 -83.06
CA ALA A 495 -9.45 22.92 -82.79
C ALA A 495 -10.49 21.82 -83.10
N SER A 496 -11.75 21.99 -82.69
CA SER A 496 -12.81 21.02 -82.99
C SER A 496 -13.12 20.90 -84.49
N ARG A 497 -12.91 21.96 -85.28
CA ARG A 497 -13.07 21.92 -86.74
C ARG A 497 -11.90 21.31 -87.49
N LEU A 498 -10.70 21.30 -86.89
CA LEU A 498 -9.51 20.66 -87.47
C LEU A 498 -9.47 19.16 -87.24
N GLU A 499 -10.28 18.67 -86.29
CA GLU A 499 -10.45 17.25 -86.02
C GLU A 499 -11.31 16.59 -87.11
N ALA A 500 -12.48 17.19 -87.39
CA ALA A 500 -13.44 16.76 -88.41
C ALA A 500 -12.90 16.82 -89.85
#